data_AF-A0A9W9UML6-F1
#
_entry.id   AF-A0A9W9UML6-F1
#
_cell.length_a   1.000
_cell.length_b   1.000
_cell.length_c   1.000
_cell.angle_alpha   90.00
_cell.angle_beta   90.00
_cell.angle_gamma   90.00
#
_symmetry.space_group_name_H-M   'P 1'
#
loop_
_entity.id
_entity.type
_entity.pdbx_description
1 polymer ?
#
loop_
_entity_poly.entity_id
_entity_poly.type
_entity_poly.pdbx_seq_one_letter_code
_entity_poly.pdbx_strand_id
1 'polypeptide(L)'
;MFRAASRRTGANVAKFVQSQPQNQARSIYTKSNTRPSLQTYFQNARPLASPYISGTRHLTIMQKIGRRYREASKGIWRKNPVLMPLAIFSIVGGAMAFAYISYVEVTRVGPQYHNFPPPVADALRTAIYYTEIDLNPPKALKGYKEALRIAAELDVHPFSDEVLGIKLQAAMMLEKAGLMKPAIDVLERTKAETLAWVDAGRAGDAIAAAAKVKEAQEQAQKSTAEDKVDAEAKQETPEDLEALAQYENRQRDKALKKVVGIMMKLGELYSSEHIQEDKKAEAAQVAAVELCLKEMYRRQRLGLPVGSSNSDDGSAGDAWLNLTEIATALAELATTYTAKERYELAMPLYLRALDLIRNAEGSNISCKQVVLLNGVASALVGQVQLPPKSQPQEPVAAAQTVESARQWAEKAIEVAAHIQPPVRDEECDLTCVVATYNLGELAELQKKPAVAKQRYTEAKELADKIRYQEGSLMAKEALKRLGQK
;
A
#
# COMPACT_ATOMS: atom_id res chain seq x y z
N MET A 1 1.91 -0.42 2.60
CA MET A 1 1.23 -1.38 1.70
C MET A 1 -0.30 -1.22 1.64
N PHE A 2 -0.92 -0.24 2.31
CA PHE A 2 -2.34 0.07 2.14
C PHE A 2 -2.51 1.43 1.44
N ARG A 3 -2.24 1.42 0.14
CA ARG A 3 -2.82 2.36 -0.84
C ARG A 3 -3.19 1.49 -2.04
N ALA A 4 -4.20 0.65 -1.85
CA ALA A 4 -4.84 -0.05 -2.95
C ALA A 4 -6.15 0.71 -3.21
N ALA A 5 -6.10 1.51 -4.27
CA ALA A 5 -7.30 2.01 -4.91
C ALA A 5 -8.18 0.83 -5.27
N SER A 6 -9.47 0.96 -4.97
CA SER A 6 -10.52 0.07 -5.44
C SER A 6 -10.43 -0.02 -6.97
N ARG A 7 -10.06 -1.20 -7.48
CA ARG A 7 -10.24 -1.55 -8.90
C ARG A 7 -10.84 -2.94 -8.96
N ARG A 8 -12.17 -3.00 -8.85
CA ARG A 8 -12.96 -4.09 -9.40
C ARG A 8 -13.80 -3.53 -10.54
N THR A 9 -13.34 -3.76 -11.77
CA THR A 9 -14.17 -3.81 -12.98
C THR A 9 -14.02 -5.22 -13.54
N GLY A 10 -15.14 -5.89 -13.82
CA GLY A 10 -15.19 -7.30 -14.16
C GLY A 10 -14.55 -7.66 -15.52
N ALA A 11 -13.99 -8.87 -15.53
CA ALA A 11 -13.84 -9.87 -16.60
C ALA A 11 -13.40 -9.50 -18.05
N ASN A 12 -12.26 -10.11 -18.41
CA ASN A 12 -11.91 -10.77 -19.69
C ASN A 12 -11.70 -9.96 -20.99
N VAL A 13 -10.46 -9.94 -21.49
CA VAL A 13 -9.96 -10.76 -22.64
C VAL A 13 -8.53 -10.30 -23.03
N ALA A 14 -7.72 -11.30 -23.39
CA ALA A 14 -6.36 -11.28 -23.89
C ALA A 14 -5.95 -10.11 -24.79
N LYS A 15 -4.75 -9.56 -24.55
CA LYS A 15 -3.99 -8.83 -25.56
C LYS A 15 -2.64 -9.50 -25.80
N PHE A 16 -2.45 -9.81 -27.08
CA PHE A 16 -1.26 -10.36 -27.69
C PHE A 16 -0.01 -9.53 -27.40
N VAL A 17 1.09 -10.25 -27.22
CA VAL A 17 2.47 -9.77 -27.27
C VAL A 17 2.70 -9.09 -28.61
N GLN A 18 3.01 -7.79 -28.59
CA GLN A 18 3.67 -7.11 -29.70
C GLN A 18 5.08 -6.70 -29.26
N SER A 19 6.04 -7.42 -29.81
CA SER A 19 7.45 -7.07 -29.82
C SER A 19 7.67 -5.79 -30.62
N GLN A 20 8.39 -4.82 -30.05
CA GLN A 20 9.00 -3.74 -30.81
C GLN A 20 10.52 -3.79 -30.70
N PRO A 21 11.24 -3.34 -31.76
CA PRO A 21 12.60 -3.78 -32.03
C PRO A 21 13.65 -2.90 -31.35
N GLN A 22 14.75 -3.56 -31.02
CA GLN A 22 16.05 -2.95 -30.70
C GLN A 22 16.49 -1.99 -31.80
N ASN A 23 17.08 -0.85 -31.40
CA ASN A 23 18.00 -0.14 -32.27
C ASN A 23 19.18 0.46 -31.49
N GLN A 24 20.32 -0.15 -31.76
CA GLN A 24 21.58 0.43 -32.23
C GLN A 24 22.47 1.26 -31.28
N ALA A 25 23.67 0.69 -31.13
CA ALA A 25 24.90 1.27 -30.66
C ALA A 25 25.31 2.56 -31.41
N ARG A 26 25.94 3.49 -30.68
CA ARG A 26 26.77 4.54 -31.27
C ARG A 26 28.20 4.43 -30.73
N SER A 27 29.06 3.89 -31.58
CA SER A 27 30.51 4.09 -31.57
C SER A 27 30.81 5.42 -32.26
N ILE A 28 31.65 6.26 -31.67
CA ILE A 28 32.24 7.42 -32.36
C ILE A 28 33.76 7.33 -32.23
N TYR A 29 34.37 6.99 -33.35
CA TYR A 29 35.78 7.07 -33.65
C TYR A 29 36.02 8.43 -34.34
N THR A 30 37.05 9.19 -33.95
CA THR A 30 37.62 10.27 -34.79
C THR A 30 39.15 10.26 -34.78
N LYS A 31 39.67 9.99 -35.99
CA LYS A 31 40.96 10.33 -36.62
C LYS A 31 41.28 11.84 -36.49
N SER A 32 42.47 12.40 -36.73
CA SER A 32 43.79 12.00 -37.26
C SER A 32 44.72 13.24 -37.22
N ASN A 33 45.97 13.06 -37.69
CA ASN A 33 46.96 14.03 -38.23
C ASN A 33 48.15 14.30 -37.28
N THR A 34 49.42 14.25 -37.67
CA THR A 34 50.09 14.18 -39.00
C THR A 34 51.58 13.81 -38.79
N ARG A 35 52.15 13.00 -39.69
CA ARG A 35 53.60 12.79 -39.98
C ARG A 35 54.05 13.86 -41.03
N PRO A 36 55.32 14.04 -41.51
CA PRO A 36 56.43 13.05 -41.62
C PRO A 36 57.92 13.56 -41.56
N SER A 37 58.85 12.60 -41.77
CA SER A 37 60.12 12.66 -42.57
C SER A 37 61.36 13.38 -41.99
N LEU A 38 62.45 12.70 -41.59
CA LEU A 38 63.51 11.94 -42.32
C LEU A 38 64.54 12.80 -43.09
N GLN A 39 65.80 12.80 -42.64
CA GLN A 39 67.00 12.85 -43.50
C GLN A 39 68.26 12.42 -42.73
N THR A 40 69.11 11.67 -43.42
CA THR A 40 70.39 11.07 -43.00
C THR A 40 71.46 11.45 -44.02
N TYR A 41 72.64 11.97 -43.61
CA TYR A 41 73.92 11.70 -44.28
C TYR A 41 75.15 12.23 -43.48
N PHE A 42 76.15 11.35 -43.27
CA PHE A 42 77.64 11.45 -43.16
C PHE A 42 78.33 12.83 -42.89
N GLN A 43 79.49 13.00 -42.22
CA GLN A 43 80.75 12.23 -42.17
C GLN A 43 81.75 12.83 -41.13
N ASN A 44 82.68 11.99 -40.62
CA ASN A 44 84.07 12.24 -40.14
C ASN A 44 84.45 13.32 -39.09
N ALA A 45 84.96 12.89 -37.92
CA ALA A 45 86.35 13.14 -37.45
C ALA A 45 86.59 12.61 -36.01
N ARG A 46 87.86 12.34 -35.69
CA ARG A 46 88.45 11.58 -34.57
C ARG A 46 88.26 12.17 -33.15
N PRO A 47 88.51 11.37 -32.09
CA PRO A 47 88.16 11.70 -30.71
C PRO A 47 89.29 12.42 -29.97
N LEU A 48 88.93 13.29 -29.02
CA LEU A 48 89.83 13.70 -27.95
C LEU A 48 89.12 13.62 -26.60
N ALA A 49 89.81 12.91 -25.71
CA ALA A 49 89.55 12.61 -24.32
C ALA A 49 88.81 13.67 -23.49
N SER A 50 87.84 13.21 -22.69
CA SER A 50 87.85 13.41 -21.23
C SER A 50 86.78 12.54 -20.56
N PRO A 51 87.09 11.76 -19.52
CA PRO A 51 86.12 10.98 -18.79
C PRO A 51 85.55 11.82 -17.64
N TYR A 52 84.27 12.18 -17.72
CA TYR A 52 83.49 12.42 -16.52
C TYR A 52 82.19 11.62 -16.60
N ILE A 53 82.18 10.53 -15.85
CA ILE A 53 81.00 9.75 -15.51
C ILE A 53 80.01 10.70 -14.82
N SER A 54 78.88 10.97 -15.46
CA SER A 54 77.69 11.50 -14.79
C SER A 54 76.57 10.46 -14.93
N GLY A 55 76.37 9.67 -13.88
CA GLY A 55 75.26 8.73 -13.79
C GLY A 55 73.92 9.49 -13.80
N THR A 56 73.13 9.29 -14.84
CA THR A 56 71.75 9.77 -14.89
C THR A 56 70.88 8.90 -13.98
N ARG A 57 70.54 9.41 -12.79
CA ARG A 57 69.54 8.77 -11.91
C ARG A 57 68.16 8.84 -12.58
N HIS A 58 67.57 7.69 -12.92
CA HIS A 58 66.19 7.63 -13.41
C HIS A 58 65.20 7.91 -12.27
N LEU A 59 64.55 9.07 -12.31
CA LEU A 59 63.48 9.45 -11.37
C LEU A 59 62.30 8.47 -11.46
N THR A 60 61.74 8.09 -10.31
CA THR A 60 60.54 7.24 -10.24
C THR A 60 59.32 7.98 -10.82
N ILE A 61 58.31 7.23 -11.27
CA ILE A 61 57.10 7.78 -11.92
C ILE A 61 56.44 8.84 -11.03
N MET A 62 56.35 8.59 -9.72
CA MET A 62 55.83 9.54 -8.73
C MET A 62 56.67 10.82 -8.62
N GLN A 63 58.00 10.71 -8.64
CA GLN A 63 58.90 11.88 -8.61
C GLN A 63 58.78 12.71 -9.90
N LYS A 64 58.57 12.06 -11.05
CA LYS A 64 58.33 12.75 -12.33
C LYS A 64 56.99 13.49 -12.34
N ILE A 65 55.93 12.87 -11.83
CA ILE A 65 54.61 13.50 -11.71
C ILE A 65 54.68 14.70 -10.76
N GLY A 66 55.31 14.55 -9.59
CA GLY A 66 55.45 15.63 -8.61
C GLY A 66 56.23 16.84 -9.16
N ARG A 67 57.32 16.62 -9.91
CA ARG A 67 58.05 17.70 -10.58
C ARG A 67 57.20 18.39 -11.66
N ARG A 68 56.54 17.62 -12.52
CA ARG A 68 55.67 18.16 -13.58
C ARG A 68 54.51 18.98 -13.02
N TYR A 69 53.90 18.52 -11.92
CA TYR A 69 52.84 19.25 -11.25
C TYR A 69 53.35 20.57 -10.65
N ARG A 70 54.56 20.57 -10.07
CA ARG A 70 55.19 21.75 -9.47
C ARG A 70 55.65 22.79 -10.51
N GLU A 71 56.04 22.34 -11.70
CA GLU A 71 56.35 23.21 -12.84
C GLU A 71 55.07 23.77 -13.48
N ALA A 72 54.04 22.94 -13.67
CA ALA A 72 52.75 23.36 -14.20
C ALA A 72 52.00 24.32 -13.25
N SER A 73 52.03 24.09 -11.93
CA SER A 73 51.30 24.89 -10.95
C SER A 73 51.76 26.35 -10.88
N LYS A 74 53.07 26.59 -11.01
CA LYS A 74 53.66 27.95 -10.97
C LYS A 74 53.19 28.82 -12.14
N GLY A 75 53.00 28.24 -13.32
CA GLY A 75 52.56 28.96 -14.51
C GLY A 75 51.04 29.21 -14.54
N ILE A 76 50.26 28.25 -14.03
CA ILE A 76 48.79 28.30 -14.08
C ILE A 76 48.21 29.29 -13.06
N TRP A 77 48.78 29.38 -11.86
CA TRP A 77 48.32 30.32 -10.81
C TRP A 77 48.47 31.80 -11.20
N ARG A 78 49.47 32.14 -12.02
CA ARG A 78 49.67 33.52 -12.50
C ARG A 78 48.72 33.91 -13.62
N LYS A 79 48.31 32.95 -14.47
CA LYS A 79 47.46 33.22 -15.62
C LYS A 79 45.98 33.34 -15.25
N ASN A 80 45.53 32.54 -14.29
CA ASN A 80 44.13 32.49 -13.86
C ASN A 80 44.02 32.62 -12.33
N PRO A 81 44.34 33.79 -11.76
CA PRO A 81 44.41 33.99 -10.30
C PRO A 81 43.06 33.85 -9.58
N VAL A 82 41.95 34.06 -10.30
CA VAL A 82 40.59 33.97 -9.72
C VAL A 82 39.94 32.60 -10.00
N LEU A 83 40.11 32.05 -11.21
CA LEU A 83 39.42 30.84 -11.64
C LEU A 83 39.93 29.57 -10.93
N MET A 84 41.24 29.48 -10.68
CA MET A 84 41.86 28.31 -10.06
C MET A 84 41.47 28.07 -8.60
N PRO A 85 41.49 29.06 -7.69
CA PRO A 85 41.00 28.84 -6.34
C PRO A 85 39.52 28.46 -6.35
N LEU A 86 38.70 29.08 -7.22
CA LEU A 86 37.28 28.74 -7.35
C LEU A 86 37.07 27.29 -7.81
N ALA A 87 37.87 26.80 -8.77
CA ALA A 87 37.84 25.41 -9.19
C ALA A 87 38.26 24.43 -8.07
N ILE A 88 39.28 24.78 -7.28
CA ILE A 88 39.71 23.96 -6.13
C ILE A 88 38.63 23.95 -5.04
N PHE A 89 38.04 25.10 -4.70
CA PHE A 89 36.93 25.19 -3.77
C PHE A 89 35.71 24.41 -4.25
N SER A 90 35.42 24.41 -5.55
CA SER A 90 34.35 23.60 -6.14
C SER A 90 34.61 22.10 -6.02
N ILE A 91 35.83 21.64 -6.30
CA ILE A 91 36.20 20.22 -6.18
C ILE A 91 36.17 19.76 -4.72
N VAL A 92 36.75 20.55 -3.81
CA VAL A 92 36.78 20.24 -2.37
C VAL A 92 35.38 20.33 -1.77
N GLY A 93 34.59 21.35 -2.14
CA GLY A 93 33.20 21.49 -1.75
C GLY A 93 32.34 20.34 -2.26
N GLY A 94 32.54 19.91 -3.51
CA GLY A 94 31.87 18.75 -4.09
C GLY A 94 32.23 17.45 -3.37
N ALA A 95 33.50 17.24 -3.04
CA ALA A 95 33.94 16.08 -2.27
C ALA A 95 33.36 16.07 -0.84
N MET A 96 33.34 17.22 -0.16
CA MET A 96 32.70 17.35 1.16
C MET A 96 31.19 17.13 1.09
N ALA A 97 30.51 17.69 0.09
CA ALA A 97 29.08 17.48 -0.11
C ALA A 97 28.77 16.00 -0.40
N PHE A 98 29.56 15.35 -1.26
CA PHE A 98 29.41 13.92 -1.53
C PHE A 98 29.65 13.06 -0.29
N ALA A 99 30.68 13.38 0.51
CA ALA A 99 30.96 12.69 1.77
C ALA A 99 29.84 12.91 2.80
N TYR A 100 29.30 14.13 2.89
CA TYR A 100 28.18 14.46 3.77
C TYR A 100 26.89 13.76 3.33
N ILE A 101 26.56 13.77 2.04
CA ILE A 101 25.42 13.03 1.49
C ILE A 101 25.58 11.54 1.75
N SER A 102 26.77 10.97 1.49
CA SER A 102 27.04 9.55 1.79
C SER A 102 26.94 9.23 3.28
N TYR A 103 27.38 10.14 4.14
CA TYR A 103 27.26 10.01 5.59
C TYR A 103 25.79 10.05 6.05
N VAL A 104 25.01 11.00 5.56
CA VAL A 104 23.56 11.10 5.84
C VAL A 104 22.84 9.88 5.28
N GLU A 105 23.22 9.42 4.10
CA GLU A 105 22.63 8.22 3.48
C GLU A 105 22.86 6.99 4.36
N VAL A 106 24.08 6.78 4.86
CA VAL A 106 24.42 5.61 5.70
C VAL A 106 23.86 5.73 7.12
N THR A 107 23.92 6.91 7.74
CA THR A 107 23.60 7.07 9.17
C THR A 107 22.16 7.46 9.44
N ARG A 108 21.49 8.15 8.52
CA ARG A 108 20.12 8.64 8.70
C ARG A 108 19.12 7.94 7.79
N VAL A 109 19.48 7.70 6.54
CA VAL A 109 18.53 7.24 5.51
C VAL A 109 18.46 5.71 5.40
N GLY A 110 19.60 5.01 5.44
CA GLY A 110 19.68 3.54 5.43
C GLY A 110 18.79 2.85 6.48
N PRO A 111 18.82 3.26 7.77
CA PRO A 111 17.92 2.71 8.78
C PRO A 111 16.46 3.19 8.67
N GLN A 112 16.14 4.19 7.83
CA GLN A 112 14.77 4.69 7.66
C GLN A 112 13.93 3.91 6.64
N TYR A 113 14.56 3.16 5.71
CA TYR A 113 13.82 2.45 4.67
C TYR A 113 13.28 1.09 5.08
N HIS A 114 13.84 0.47 6.13
CA HIS A 114 13.29 -0.75 6.71
C HIS A 114 13.75 -0.97 8.16
N ASN A 115 12.86 -1.51 9.00
CA ASN A 115 13.19 -1.94 10.37
C ASN A 115 13.82 -3.35 10.41
N PHE A 116 14.14 -3.93 9.25
CA PHE A 116 14.73 -5.27 9.19
C PHE A 116 16.20 -5.24 9.62
N PRO A 117 16.64 -6.24 10.43
CA PRO A 117 18.07 -6.47 10.63
C PRO A 117 18.78 -6.65 9.29
N PRO A 118 20.05 -6.21 9.15
CA PRO A 118 20.81 -6.32 7.90
C PRO A 118 20.76 -7.71 7.21
N PRO A 119 20.94 -8.85 7.93
CA PRO A 119 20.90 -10.16 7.27
C PRO A 119 19.51 -10.56 6.76
N VAL A 120 18.44 -10.10 7.40
CA VAL A 120 17.06 -10.32 6.92
C VAL A 120 16.83 -9.50 5.65
N ALA A 121 17.30 -8.25 5.63
CA ALA A 121 17.20 -7.38 4.45
C ALA A 121 17.93 -7.98 3.24
N ASP A 122 19.12 -8.55 3.43
CA ASP A 122 19.89 -9.21 2.35
C ASP A 122 19.11 -10.37 1.71
N ALA A 123 18.51 -11.24 2.53
CA ALA A 123 17.66 -12.33 2.05
C ALA A 123 16.40 -11.81 1.32
N LEU A 124 15.79 -10.75 1.84
CA LEU A 124 14.63 -10.11 1.23
C LEU A 124 14.93 -9.45 -0.12
N ARG A 125 16.11 -8.85 -0.31
CA ARG A 125 16.50 -8.29 -1.63
C ARG A 125 16.48 -9.36 -2.72
N THR A 126 16.97 -10.56 -2.39
CA THR A 126 16.91 -11.70 -3.32
C THR A 126 15.47 -12.11 -3.60
N ALA A 127 14.63 -12.19 -2.56
CA ALA A 127 13.21 -12.54 -2.72
C ALA A 127 12.48 -11.51 -3.60
N ILE A 128 12.65 -10.23 -3.32
CA ILE A 128 12.01 -9.11 -4.04
C ILE A 128 12.48 -9.05 -5.49
N TYR A 129 13.76 -9.30 -5.77
CA TYR A 129 14.26 -9.40 -7.14
C TYR A 129 13.48 -10.44 -7.95
N TYR A 130 13.25 -11.63 -7.38
CA TYR A 130 12.49 -12.69 -8.02
C TYR A 130 10.96 -12.52 -7.94
N THR A 131 10.47 -11.43 -7.33
CA THR A 131 9.05 -11.06 -7.29
C THR A 131 8.74 -9.96 -8.31
N GLU A 132 9.59 -8.94 -8.40
CA GLU A 132 9.32 -7.73 -9.19
C GLU A 132 10.09 -7.66 -10.51
N ILE A 133 11.30 -8.24 -10.59
CA ILE A 133 12.18 -8.10 -11.78
C ILE A 133 12.10 -9.34 -12.65
N ASP A 134 12.39 -10.52 -12.08
CA ASP A 134 12.37 -11.80 -12.78
C ASP A 134 11.45 -12.77 -12.02
N LEU A 135 10.15 -12.75 -12.34
CA LEU A 135 9.13 -13.48 -11.57
C LEU A 135 9.41 -14.98 -11.56
N ASN A 136 9.99 -15.45 -10.46
CA ASN A 136 10.38 -16.84 -10.25
C ASN A 136 9.92 -17.32 -8.87
N PRO A 137 8.71 -17.91 -8.77
CA PRO A 137 8.09 -18.22 -7.49
C PRO A 137 8.91 -19.19 -6.61
N PRO A 138 9.51 -20.27 -7.14
CA PRO A 138 10.35 -21.15 -6.32
C PRO A 138 11.56 -20.44 -5.70
N LYS A 139 12.26 -19.59 -6.47
CA LYS A 139 13.42 -18.84 -5.95
C LYS A 139 12.99 -17.75 -4.99
N ALA A 140 11.93 -17.02 -5.30
CA ALA A 140 11.36 -16.00 -4.41
C ALA A 140 10.94 -16.60 -3.06
N LEU A 141 10.21 -17.72 -3.08
CA LEU A 141 9.81 -18.45 -1.86
C LEU A 141 11.01 -18.90 -1.03
N LYS A 142 12.10 -19.35 -1.66
CA LYS A 142 13.33 -19.70 -0.95
C LYS A 142 13.89 -18.49 -0.20
N GLY A 143 13.93 -17.32 -0.85
CA GLY A 143 14.36 -16.06 -0.24
C GLY A 143 13.45 -15.63 0.92
N TYR A 144 12.12 -15.69 0.76
CA TYR A 144 11.18 -15.34 1.83
C TYR A 144 11.26 -16.30 3.02
N LYS A 145 11.38 -17.61 2.79
CA LYS A 145 11.56 -18.61 3.86
C LYS A 145 12.86 -18.38 4.64
N GLU A 146 13.94 -18.08 3.92
CA GLU A 146 15.23 -17.78 4.54
C GLU A 146 15.17 -16.50 5.38
N ALA A 147 14.51 -15.45 4.87
CA ALA A 147 14.30 -14.22 5.62
C ALA A 147 13.51 -14.47 6.92
N LEU A 148 12.47 -15.32 6.88
CA LEU A 148 11.70 -15.70 8.07
C LEU A 148 12.54 -16.53 9.06
N ARG A 149 13.39 -17.43 8.58
CA ARG A 149 14.30 -18.21 9.42
C ARG A 149 15.30 -17.32 10.15
N ILE A 150 15.96 -16.42 9.41
CA ILE A 150 16.93 -15.47 9.98
C ILE A 150 16.23 -14.52 10.96
N ALA A 151 15.02 -14.06 10.64
CA ALA A 151 14.24 -13.23 11.56
C ALA A 151 13.94 -13.95 12.88
N ALA A 152 13.60 -15.24 12.82
CA ALA A 152 13.40 -16.06 14.01
C ALA A 152 14.71 -16.29 14.80
N GLU A 153 15.85 -16.46 14.12
CA GLU A 153 17.17 -16.60 14.77
C GLU A 153 17.66 -15.32 15.44
N LEU A 154 17.15 -14.17 15.02
CA LEU A 154 17.45 -12.86 15.59
C LEU A 154 16.38 -12.39 16.58
N ASP A 155 15.52 -13.31 17.05
CA ASP A 155 14.44 -13.05 18.00
C ASP A 155 13.50 -11.89 17.58
N VAL A 156 13.33 -11.68 16.27
CA VAL A 156 12.36 -10.71 15.76
C VAL A 156 10.97 -11.24 16.06
N HIS A 157 10.16 -10.44 16.74
CA HIS A 157 8.83 -10.82 17.18
C HIS A 157 7.98 -11.43 16.03
N PRO A 158 7.44 -12.66 16.14
CA PRO A 158 6.82 -13.38 15.01
C PRO A 158 5.57 -12.72 14.40
N PHE A 159 4.87 -11.89 15.18
CA PHE A 159 3.69 -11.13 14.74
C PHE A 159 3.97 -9.63 14.62
N SER A 160 5.26 -9.26 14.56
CA SER A 160 5.68 -7.89 14.28
C SER A 160 5.24 -7.41 12.91
N ASP A 161 5.38 -6.11 12.68
CA ASP A 161 4.95 -5.54 11.42
C ASP A 161 5.75 -6.11 10.23
N GLU A 162 7.02 -6.31 10.49
CA GLU A 162 8.08 -6.80 9.62
C GLU A 162 7.81 -8.25 9.21
N VAL A 163 7.67 -9.16 10.18
CA VAL A 163 7.51 -10.60 9.91
C VAL A 163 6.19 -10.90 9.22
N LEU A 164 5.08 -10.31 9.68
CA LEU A 164 3.80 -10.42 8.97
C LEU A 164 3.88 -9.81 7.56
N GLY A 165 4.62 -8.71 7.40
CA GLY A 165 4.89 -8.10 6.10
C GLY A 165 5.57 -9.07 5.12
N ILE A 166 6.54 -9.87 5.58
CA ILE A 166 7.20 -10.90 4.77
C ILE A 166 6.19 -11.97 4.33
N LYS A 167 5.34 -12.47 5.24
CA LYS A 167 4.31 -13.47 4.91
C LYS A 167 3.31 -12.94 3.88
N LEU A 168 2.87 -11.69 4.03
CA LEU A 168 1.96 -11.02 3.09
C LEU A 168 2.60 -10.81 1.72
N GLN A 169 3.88 -10.42 1.67
CA GLN A 169 4.64 -10.29 0.42
C GLN A 169 4.81 -11.62 -0.30
N ALA A 170 5.06 -12.71 0.43
CA ALA A 170 5.11 -14.04 -0.15
C ALA A 170 3.76 -14.44 -0.78
N ALA A 171 2.64 -14.16 -0.10
CA ALA A 171 1.30 -14.41 -0.66
C ALA A 171 1.03 -13.55 -1.92
N MET A 172 1.38 -12.27 -1.90
CA MET A 172 1.25 -11.37 -3.06
C MET A 172 2.09 -11.86 -4.24
N MET A 173 3.32 -12.32 -4.01
CA MET A 173 4.16 -12.89 -5.06
C MET A 173 3.50 -14.15 -5.68
N LEU A 174 2.94 -15.03 -4.86
CA LEU A 174 2.22 -16.22 -5.35
C LEU A 174 1.00 -15.84 -6.19
N GLU A 175 0.24 -14.84 -5.77
CA GLU A 175 -0.88 -14.28 -6.54
C GLU A 175 -0.40 -13.72 -7.90
N LYS A 176 0.66 -12.90 -7.92
CA LYS A 176 1.26 -12.38 -9.17
C LYS A 176 1.68 -13.50 -10.12
N ALA A 177 2.11 -14.64 -9.58
CA ALA A 177 2.50 -15.82 -10.34
C ALA A 177 1.32 -16.68 -10.83
N GLY A 178 0.07 -16.29 -10.55
CA GLY A 178 -1.11 -17.09 -10.85
C GLY A 178 -1.35 -18.27 -9.91
N LEU A 179 -0.55 -18.40 -8.84
CA LEU A 179 -0.60 -19.49 -7.87
C LEU A 179 -1.60 -19.16 -6.75
N MET A 180 -2.88 -19.06 -7.12
CA MET A 180 -3.95 -18.59 -6.21
C MET A 180 -4.14 -19.50 -4.98
N LYS A 181 -4.12 -20.83 -5.15
CA LYS A 181 -4.28 -21.78 -4.03
C LYS A 181 -3.13 -21.66 -3.01
N PRO A 182 -1.84 -21.72 -3.39
CA PRO A 182 -0.75 -21.43 -2.46
C PRO A 182 -0.84 -20.06 -1.79
N ALA A 183 -1.28 -19.02 -2.50
CA ALA A 183 -1.45 -17.69 -1.91
C ALA A 183 -2.53 -17.72 -0.80
N ILE A 184 -3.67 -18.36 -1.07
CA ILE A 184 -4.75 -18.58 -0.10
C ILE A 184 -4.22 -19.34 1.13
N ASP A 185 -3.47 -20.43 0.93
CA ASP A 185 -2.94 -21.24 2.04
C ASP A 185 -2.02 -20.43 2.97
N VAL A 186 -1.14 -19.60 2.40
CA VAL A 186 -0.26 -18.70 3.18
C VAL A 186 -1.08 -17.69 3.98
N LEU A 187 -2.11 -17.10 3.37
CA LEU A 187 -2.97 -16.10 4.01
C LEU A 187 -3.85 -16.73 5.11
N GLU A 188 -4.48 -17.87 4.84
CA GLU A 188 -5.28 -18.62 5.83
C GLU A 188 -4.45 -19.00 7.04
N ARG A 189 -3.25 -19.55 6.81
CA ARG A 189 -2.32 -19.91 7.88
C ARG A 189 -1.89 -18.69 8.69
N THR A 190 -1.49 -17.62 8.01
CA THR A 190 -1.05 -16.38 8.67
C THR A 190 -2.18 -15.78 9.51
N LYS A 191 -3.40 -15.76 8.99
CA LYS A 191 -4.61 -15.32 9.70
C LYS A 191 -4.84 -16.15 10.95
N ALA A 192 -4.86 -17.48 10.82
CA ALA A 192 -5.14 -18.41 11.92
C ALA A 192 -4.10 -18.32 13.04
N GLU A 193 -2.81 -18.33 12.70
CA GLU A 193 -1.71 -18.17 13.67
C GLU A 193 -1.81 -16.83 14.42
N THR A 194 -2.10 -15.74 13.69
CA THR A 194 -2.16 -14.40 14.27
C THR A 194 -3.36 -14.24 15.20
N LEU A 195 -4.54 -14.72 14.81
CA LEU A 195 -5.73 -14.69 15.67
C LEU A 195 -5.51 -15.51 16.94
N ALA A 196 -4.98 -16.73 16.81
CA ALA A 196 -4.70 -17.58 17.96
C ALA A 196 -3.75 -16.90 18.96
N TRP A 197 -2.71 -16.22 18.48
CA TRP A 197 -1.80 -15.46 19.34
C TRP A 197 -2.47 -14.25 20.01
N VAL A 198 -3.26 -13.46 19.27
CA VAL A 198 -4.00 -12.31 19.83
C VAL A 198 -4.98 -12.77 20.91
N ASP A 199 -5.74 -13.83 20.65
CA ASP A 199 -6.74 -14.36 21.57
C ASP A 199 -6.09 -14.96 22.83
N ALA A 200 -5.00 -15.71 22.67
CA ALA A 200 -4.24 -16.26 23.80
C ALA A 200 -3.65 -15.14 24.67
N GLY A 201 -3.07 -14.11 24.06
CA GLY A 201 -2.52 -12.96 24.78
C GLY A 201 -3.59 -12.22 25.59
N ARG A 202 -4.75 -11.95 24.98
CA ARG A 202 -5.88 -11.27 25.65
C ARG A 202 -6.50 -12.12 26.77
N ALA A 203 -6.58 -13.44 26.58
CA ALA A 203 -7.07 -14.36 27.61
C ALA A 203 -6.11 -14.38 28.83
N GLY A 204 -4.80 -14.41 28.57
CA GLY A 204 -3.78 -14.29 29.62
C GLY A 204 -3.91 -13.00 30.42
N ASP A 205 -4.08 -11.86 29.74
CA ASP A 205 -4.28 -10.56 30.41
C ASP A 205 -5.53 -10.53 31.30
N ALA A 206 -6.64 -11.13 30.84
CA ALA A 206 -7.88 -11.21 31.60
C ALA A 206 -7.73 -12.08 32.86
N ILE A 207 -7.00 -13.20 32.77
CA ILE A 207 -6.71 -14.08 33.90
C ILE A 207 -5.82 -13.35 34.91
N ALA A 208 -4.78 -12.66 34.45
CA ALA A 208 -3.89 -11.88 35.30
C ALA A 208 -4.64 -10.73 36.02
N ALA A 209 -5.54 -10.04 35.32
CA ALA A 209 -6.38 -9.00 35.92
C ALA A 209 -7.33 -9.57 36.99
N ALA A 210 -7.95 -10.72 36.73
CA ALA A 210 -8.82 -11.40 37.69
C ALA A 210 -8.04 -11.89 38.93
N ALA A 211 -6.80 -12.36 38.77
CA ALA A 211 -5.93 -12.74 39.87
C ALA A 211 -5.58 -11.53 40.75
N LYS A 212 -5.20 -10.40 40.16
CA LYS A 212 -4.91 -9.15 40.89
C LYS A 212 -6.12 -8.64 41.68
N VAL A 213 -7.33 -8.76 41.13
CA VAL A 213 -8.57 -8.39 41.85
C VAL A 213 -8.82 -9.31 43.04
N LYS A 214 -8.58 -10.62 42.90
CA LYS A 214 -8.70 -11.57 44.01
C LYS A 214 -7.65 -11.31 45.09
N GLU A 215 -6.40 -11.08 44.70
CA GLU A 215 -5.32 -10.72 45.63
C GLU A 215 -5.61 -9.41 46.36
N ALA A 216 -6.11 -8.38 45.67
CA ALA A 216 -6.51 -7.12 46.30
C ALA A 216 -7.71 -7.29 47.26
N GLN A 217 -8.66 -8.19 46.95
CA GLN A 217 -9.78 -8.53 47.83
C GLN A 217 -9.33 -9.34 49.05
N GLU A 218 -8.35 -10.23 48.90
CA GLU A 218 -7.77 -11.02 49.98
C GLU A 218 -6.84 -10.17 50.87
N GLN A 219 -6.09 -9.24 50.29
CA GLN A 219 -5.27 -8.25 51.02
C GLN A 219 -6.13 -7.21 51.74
N ALA A 220 -7.28 -6.81 51.18
CA ALA A 220 -8.27 -6.00 51.88
C ALA A 220 -8.92 -6.73 53.08
N GLN A 221 -8.78 -8.05 53.17
CA GLN A 221 -9.26 -8.88 54.29
C GLN A 221 -8.15 -9.29 55.27
N LYS A 222 -6.87 -9.04 54.98
CA LYS A 222 -5.74 -9.33 55.87
C LYS A 222 -4.78 -8.15 55.95
N SER A 223 -4.96 -7.32 56.97
CA SER A 223 -3.95 -6.38 57.43
C SER A 223 -3.09 -7.01 58.54
N THR A 224 -1.99 -7.69 58.19
CA THR A 224 -0.76 -7.65 59.01
C THR A 224 0.47 -8.30 58.34
N ALA A 225 1.56 -7.52 58.38
CA ALA A 225 2.99 -7.84 58.51
C ALA A 225 3.72 -8.71 57.45
N GLU A 226 4.54 -7.98 56.68
CA GLU A 226 5.94 -8.19 56.27
C GLU A 226 6.52 -9.62 56.22
N ASP A 227 7.13 -9.95 55.07
CA ASP A 227 8.51 -10.46 55.08
C ASP A 227 9.25 -10.14 53.76
N LYS A 228 10.52 -9.74 53.89
CA LYS A 228 11.45 -9.47 52.78
C LYS A 228 12.24 -10.74 52.47
N VAL A 229 12.43 -11.04 51.19
CA VAL A 229 13.47 -11.97 50.74
C VAL A 229 14.20 -11.37 49.55
N ASP A 230 15.51 -11.19 49.73
CA ASP A 230 16.46 -10.84 48.68
C ASP A 230 16.68 -12.04 47.74
N ALA A 231 16.59 -11.79 46.43
CA ALA A 231 17.09 -12.71 45.41
C ALA A 231 17.61 -11.91 44.22
N GLU A 232 18.93 -11.79 44.11
CA GLU A 232 19.64 -11.31 42.92
C GLU A 232 19.52 -12.34 41.78
N ALA A 233 18.33 -12.43 41.18
CA ALA A 233 18.23 -12.62 39.74
C ALA A 233 18.13 -11.24 39.12
N LYS A 234 18.45 -11.05 37.82
CA LYS A 234 18.12 -9.81 37.10
C LYS A 234 16.60 -9.60 37.20
N GLN A 235 16.15 -8.93 38.25
CA GLN A 235 14.76 -8.62 38.49
C GLN A 235 14.41 -7.54 37.47
N GLU A 236 13.73 -7.97 36.40
CA GLU A 236 13.03 -7.06 35.51
C GLU A 236 12.21 -6.12 36.38
N THR A 237 12.46 -4.81 36.25
CA THR A 237 11.77 -3.86 37.11
C THR A 237 10.27 -3.89 36.79
N PRO A 238 9.39 -3.54 37.75
CA PRO A 238 7.95 -3.42 37.46
C PRO A 238 7.65 -2.52 36.26
N GLU A 239 8.48 -1.50 36.04
CA GLU A 239 8.41 -0.60 34.89
C GLU A 239 8.77 -1.31 33.57
N ASP A 240 9.81 -2.16 33.55
CA ASP A 240 10.19 -2.96 32.38
C ASP A 240 9.08 -3.95 31.98
N LEU A 241 8.46 -4.60 32.96
CA LEU A 241 7.35 -5.53 32.75
C LEU A 241 6.11 -4.82 32.18
N GLU A 242 5.78 -3.63 32.68
CA GLU A 242 4.69 -2.82 32.15
C GLU A 242 4.98 -2.35 30.72
N ALA A 243 6.22 -1.91 30.45
CA ALA A 243 6.64 -1.50 29.12
C ALA A 243 6.55 -2.65 28.10
N LEU A 244 6.95 -3.87 28.48
CA LEU A 244 6.81 -5.07 27.66
C LEU A 244 5.34 -5.42 27.39
N ALA A 245 4.48 -5.35 28.40
CA ALA A 245 3.04 -5.59 28.23
C ALA A 245 2.38 -4.55 27.29
N GLN A 246 2.77 -3.28 27.40
CA GLN A 246 2.31 -2.24 26.48
C GLN A 246 2.83 -2.44 25.05
N TYR A 247 4.07 -2.91 24.89
CA TYR A 247 4.63 -3.26 23.59
C TYR A 247 3.86 -4.42 22.94
N GLU A 248 3.63 -5.51 23.69
CA GLU A 248 2.85 -6.67 23.25
C GLU A 248 1.44 -6.28 22.81
N ASN A 249 0.76 -5.44 23.58
CA ASN A 249 -0.57 -4.94 23.24
C ASN A 249 -0.58 -4.13 21.93
N ARG A 250 0.44 -3.28 21.72
CA ARG A 250 0.60 -2.53 20.47
C ARG A 250 0.84 -3.47 19.28
N GLN A 251 1.63 -4.54 19.45
CA GLN A 251 1.83 -5.54 18.39
C GLN A 251 0.54 -6.29 18.07
N ARG A 252 -0.26 -6.66 19.08
CA ARG A 252 -1.56 -7.34 18.87
C ARG A 252 -2.52 -6.47 18.07
N ASP A 253 -2.59 -5.18 18.36
CA ASP A 253 -3.42 -4.24 17.61
C ASP A 253 -3.00 -4.15 16.14
N LYS A 254 -1.71 -3.97 15.87
CA LYS A 254 -1.14 -3.94 14.51
C LYS A 254 -1.38 -5.25 13.76
N ALA A 255 -1.18 -6.38 14.42
CA ALA A 255 -1.41 -7.69 13.85
C ALA A 255 -2.89 -7.92 13.51
N LEU A 256 -3.79 -7.50 14.40
CA LEU A 256 -5.23 -7.60 14.18
C LEU A 256 -5.71 -6.74 13.00
N LYS A 257 -5.13 -5.55 12.81
CA LYS A 257 -5.36 -4.72 11.61
C LYS A 257 -5.00 -5.47 10.33
N LYS A 258 -3.88 -6.19 10.32
CA LYS A 258 -3.47 -7.01 9.18
C LYS A 258 -4.39 -8.20 8.95
N VAL A 259 -4.88 -8.83 10.01
CA VAL A 259 -5.85 -9.92 9.92
C VAL A 259 -7.11 -9.49 9.18
N VAL A 260 -7.66 -8.30 9.47
CA VAL A 260 -8.79 -7.75 8.71
C VAL A 260 -8.44 -7.62 7.23
N GLY A 261 -7.28 -7.05 6.90
CA GLY A 261 -6.81 -6.96 5.51
C GLY A 261 -6.64 -8.32 4.82
N ILE A 262 -6.15 -9.34 5.55
CA ILE A 262 -6.04 -10.72 5.06
C ILE A 262 -7.41 -11.29 4.75
N MET A 263 -8.39 -11.12 5.64
CA MET A 263 -9.76 -11.61 5.43
C MET A 263 -10.42 -10.96 4.20
N MET A 264 -10.25 -9.64 4.03
CA MET A 264 -10.71 -8.94 2.82
C MET A 264 -10.07 -9.51 1.55
N LYS A 265 -8.75 -9.75 1.59
CA LYS A 265 -8.02 -10.31 0.45
C LYS A 265 -8.42 -11.77 0.15
N LEU A 266 -8.65 -12.58 1.17
CA LEU A 266 -9.20 -13.93 1.03
C LEU A 266 -10.56 -13.90 0.34
N GLY A 267 -11.42 -12.93 0.71
CA GLY A 267 -12.68 -12.66 0.03
C GLY A 267 -12.51 -12.53 -1.49
N GLU A 268 -11.55 -11.70 -1.92
CA GLU A 268 -11.22 -11.50 -3.34
C GLU A 268 -10.65 -12.74 -4.03
N LEU A 269 -9.71 -13.43 -3.38
CA LEU A 269 -9.07 -14.61 -3.98
C LEU A 269 -10.08 -15.76 -4.14
N TYR A 270 -10.96 -15.97 -3.16
CA TYR A 270 -12.01 -16.99 -3.25
C TYR A 270 -13.05 -16.67 -4.34
N SER A 271 -13.41 -15.40 -4.54
CA SER A 271 -14.34 -14.98 -5.61
C SER A 271 -13.68 -14.87 -6.98
N SER A 272 -12.37 -15.10 -7.09
CA SER A 272 -11.67 -15.01 -8.38
C SER A 272 -12.15 -16.07 -9.36
N GLU A 273 -12.08 -15.76 -10.66
CA GLU A 273 -12.46 -16.68 -11.74
C GLU A 273 -11.72 -18.02 -11.70
N HIS A 274 -10.56 -18.07 -11.06
CA HIS A 274 -9.75 -19.29 -10.93
C HIS A 274 -10.20 -20.20 -9.77
N ILE A 275 -10.82 -19.63 -8.73
CA ILE A 275 -11.18 -20.35 -7.49
C ILE A 275 -12.68 -20.59 -7.39
N GLN A 276 -13.51 -19.56 -7.67
CA GLN A 276 -14.97 -19.63 -7.70
C GLN A 276 -15.63 -20.22 -6.44
N GLU A 277 -15.05 -19.94 -5.26
CA GLU A 277 -15.57 -20.37 -3.96
C GLU A 277 -16.37 -19.24 -3.29
N ASP A 278 -17.45 -18.79 -3.91
CA ASP A 278 -18.23 -17.61 -3.50
C ASP A 278 -18.76 -17.65 -2.06
N LYS A 279 -19.00 -18.85 -1.52
CA LYS A 279 -19.41 -19.04 -0.13
C LYS A 279 -18.26 -18.73 0.84
N LYS A 280 -17.04 -19.17 0.52
CA LYS A 280 -15.86 -18.86 1.34
C LYS A 280 -15.46 -17.40 1.19
N ALA A 281 -15.61 -16.83 -0.02
CA ALA A 281 -15.39 -15.42 -0.28
C ALA A 281 -16.23 -14.54 0.64
N GLU A 282 -17.52 -14.80 0.68
CA GLU A 282 -18.47 -14.10 1.54
C GLU A 282 -18.18 -14.35 3.02
N ALA A 283 -17.94 -15.59 3.44
CA ALA A 283 -17.61 -15.90 4.83
C ALA A 283 -16.36 -15.13 5.29
N ALA A 284 -15.35 -14.96 4.43
CA ALA A 284 -14.16 -14.19 4.74
C ALA A 284 -14.47 -12.68 4.90
N GLN A 285 -15.27 -12.09 4.01
CA GLN A 285 -15.67 -10.68 4.12
C GLN A 285 -16.57 -10.44 5.35
N VAL A 286 -17.51 -11.34 5.65
CA VAL A 286 -18.34 -11.28 6.86
C VAL A 286 -17.45 -11.36 8.11
N ALA A 287 -16.49 -12.29 8.16
CA ALA A 287 -15.55 -12.39 9.27
C ALA A 287 -14.72 -11.11 9.46
N ALA A 288 -14.32 -10.46 8.35
CA ALA A 288 -13.61 -9.18 8.41
C ALA A 288 -14.46 -8.07 9.05
N VAL A 289 -15.71 -7.92 8.58
CA VAL A 289 -16.65 -6.92 9.09
C VAL A 289 -17.01 -7.19 10.55
N GLU A 290 -17.25 -8.46 10.92
CA GLU A 290 -17.51 -8.82 12.31
C GLU A 290 -16.33 -8.50 13.22
N LEU A 291 -15.10 -8.80 12.78
CA LEU A 291 -13.90 -8.48 13.53
C LEU A 291 -13.75 -6.97 13.70
N CYS A 292 -13.98 -6.21 12.63
CA CYS A 292 -14.03 -4.75 12.64
C CYS A 292 -14.97 -4.21 13.74
N LEU A 293 -16.21 -4.68 13.73
CA LEU A 293 -17.26 -4.21 14.65
C LEU A 293 -17.03 -4.67 16.10
N LYS A 294 -16.61 -5.92 16.30
CA LYS A 294 -16.30 -6.48 17.63
C LYS A 294 -15.17 -5.71 18.31
N GLU A 295 -14.09 -5.44 17.58
CA GLU A 295 -12.94 -4.72 18.11
C GLU A 295 -13.22 -3.22 18.28
N MET A 296 -14.00 -2.61 17.37
CA MET A 296 -14.51 -1.24 17.55
C MET A 296 -15.32 -1.10 18.85
N TYR A 297 -16.25 -2.02 19.09
CA TYR A 297 -17.05 -2.06 20.32
C TYR A 297 -16.18 -2.28 21.57
N ARG A 298 -15.21 -3.21 21.49
CA ARG A 298 -14.25 -3.48 22.58
C ARG A 298 -13.49 -2.21 22.96
N ARG A 299 -12.96 -1.50 21.96
CA ARG A 299 -12.20 -0.25 22.16
C ARG A 299 -13.06 0.84 22.78
N GLN A 300 -14.27 1.04 22.26
CA GLN A 300 -15.23 2.00 22.83
C GLN A 300 -15.52 1.70 24.31
N ARG A 301 -15.74 0.43 24.67
CA ARG A 301 -16.00 0.02 26.06
C ARG A 301 -14.81 0.25 26.98
N LEU A 302 -13.58 0.13 26.47
CA LEU A 302 -12.35 0.33 27.22
C LEU A 302 -11.86 1.80 27.20
N GLY A 303 -12.59 2.71 26.56
CA GLY A 303 -12.14 4.09 26.36
C GLY A 303 -10.90 4.22 25.47
N LEU A 304 -10.59 3.19 24.68
CA LEU A 304 -9.47 3.20 23.74
C LEU A 304 -9.85 3.95 22.46
N PRO A 305 -8.89 4.61 21.79
CA PRO A 305 -9.16 5.33 20.57
C PRO A 305 -9.70 4.41 19.47
N VAL A 306 -10.80 4.85 18.88
CA VAL A 306 -11.38 4.35 17.63
C VAL A 306 -11.29 5.49 16.63
N GLY A 307 -10.65 5.28 15.48
CA GLY A 307 -10.76 6.28 14.42
C GLY A 307 -9.75 7.43 14.41
N SER A 308 -8.54 7.30 14.97
CA SER A 308 -7.56 8.40 14.87
C SER A 308 -7.21 8.68 13.40
N SER A 309 -7.47 9.91 12.98
CA SER A 309 -6.83 10.56 11.85
C SER A 309 -5.39 10.85 12.22
N ASN A 310 -4.44 10.41 11.37
CA ASN A 310 -3.00 10.65 11.44
C ASN A 310 -2.61 11.80 12.39
N SER A 311 -2.19 11.45 13.61
CA SER A 311 -1.41 12.37 14.44
C SER A 311 -0.03 12.50 13.79
N ASP A 312 0.21 13.64 13.14
CA ASP A 312 1.52 14.03 12.56
C ASP A 312 2.64 14.19 13.60
N ASP A 313 2.36 13.91 14.88
CA ASP A 313 3.29 14.04 16.03
C ASP A 313 4.18 12.80 16.26
N GLY A 314 4.33 11.92 15.26
CA GLY A 314 5.16 10.71 15.42
C GLY A 314 4.64 9.71 16.48
N SER A 315 3.58 10.02 17.22
CA SER A 315 2.72 9.11 17.99
C SER A 315 1.83 8.29 17.06
N ALA A 316 2.44 7.70 16.02
CA ALA A 316 1.83 6.81 15.05
C ALA A 316 1.45 5.44 15.68
N GLY A 317 1.34 5.36 17.01
CA GLY A 317 1.39 4.13 17.78
C GLY A 317 0.06 3.55 18.25
N ASP A 318 -1.00 4.35 18.36
CA ASP A 318 -2.13 3.96 19.24
C ASP A 318 -3.47 3.71 18.55
N ALA A 319 -3.60 4.04 17.27
CA ALA A 319 -4.83 3.82 16.53
C ALA A 319 -4.75 2.57 15.67
N TRP A 320 -5.70 1.66 15.89
CA TRP A 320 -5.91 0.47 15.07
C TRP A 320 -6.50 0.86 13.69
N LEU A 321 -7.67 0.35 13.31
CA LEU A 321 -8.35 0.78 12.10
C LEU A 321 -8.98 2.15 12.33
N ASN A 322 -8.83 3.05 11.36
CA ASN A 322 -9.59 4.29 11.35
C ASN A 322 -11.02 4.05 10.85
N LEU A 323 -11.93 5.01 11.08
CA LEU A 323 -13.34 4.87 10.71
C LEU A 323 -13.52 4.68 9.19
N THR A 324 -12.65 5.29 8.38
CA THR A 324 -12.66 5.11 6.92
C THR A 324 -12.32 3.67 6.53
N GLU A 325 -11.30 3.06 7.14
CA GLU A 325 -10.92 1.68 6.85
C GLU A 325 -12.04 0.69 7.23
N ILE A 326 -12.73 0.92 8.35
CA ILE A 326 -13.90 0.13 8.75
C ILE A 326 -15.05 0.31 7.75
N ALA A 327 -15.32 1.56 7.33
CA ALA A 327 -16.33 1.86 6.33
C ALA A 327 -16.04 1.17 4.98
N THR A 328 -14.78 1.12 4.55
CA THR A 328 -14.38 0.41 3.33
C THR A 328 -14.69 -1.10 3.43
N ALA A 329 -14.42 -1.74 4.57
CA ALA A 329 -14.75 -3.16 4.77
C ALA A 329 -16.26 -3.42 4.68
N LEU A 330 -17.08 -2.55 5.28
CA LEU A 330 -18.54 -2.61 5.20
C LEU A 330 -19.03 -2.41 3.76
N ALA A 331 -18.50 -1.40 3.06
CA ALA A 331 -18.87 -1.08 1.69
C ALA A 331 -18.55 -2.24 0.73
N GLU A 332 -17.41 -2.90 0.88
CA GLU A 332 -17.01 -4.03 0.04
C GLU A 332 -17.86 -5.29 0.28
N LEU A 333 -18.32 -5.52 1.52
CA LEU A 333 -19.32 -6.57 1.78
C LEU A 333 -20.69 -6.17 1.18
N ALA A 334 -21.06 -4.89 1.26
CA ALA A 334 -22.30 -4.38 0.67
C ALA A 334 -22.31 -4.54 -0.85
N THR A 335 -21.22 -4.20 -1.55
CA THR A 335 -21.08 -4.39 -3.01
C THR A 335 -21.19 -5.86 -3.38
N THR A 336 -20.61 -6.75 -2.57
CA THR A 336 -20.73 -8.20 -2.78
C THR A 336 -22.18 -8.68 -2.62
N TYR A 337 -22.93 -8.15 -1.65
CA TYR A 337 -24.35 -8.46 -1.51
C TYR A 337 -25.20 -7.88 -2.62
N THR A 338 -24.92 -6.66 -3.10
CA THR A 338 -25.56 -6.08 -4.29
C THR A 338 -25.34 -6.94 -5.52
N ALA A 339 -24.10 -7.38 -5.77
CA ALA A 339 -23.77 -8.25 -6.91
C ALA A 339 -24.44 -9.63 -6.84
N LYS A 340 -24.74 -10.11 -5.64
CA LYS A 340 -25.49 -11.36 -5.38
C LYS A 340 -27.00 -11.14 -5.24
N GLU A 341 -27.51 -9.97 -5.64
CA GLU A 341 -28.93 -9.58 -5.58
C GLU A 341 -29.57 -9.65 -4.17
N ARG A 342 -28.76 -9.62 -3.11
CA ARG A 342 -29.22 -9.62 -1.71
C ARG A 342 -29.26 -8.20 -1.14
N TYR A 343 -30.14 -7.40 -1.72
CA TYR A 343 -30.21 -5.97 -1.45
C TYR A 343 -30.56 -5.64 0.00
N GLU A 344 -31.43 -6.43 0.65
CA GLU A 344 -31.75 -6.30 2.07
C GLU A 344 -30.53 -6.40 3.01
N LEU A 345 -29.49 -7.15 2.62
CA LEU A 345 -28.25 -7.24 3.39
C LEU A 345 -27.27 -6.11 3.05
N ALA A 346 -27.29 -5.61 1.81
CA ALA A 346 -26.39 -4.55 1.35
C ALA A 346 -26.74 -3.16 1.93
N MET A 347 -28.03 -2.81 1.97
CA MET A 347 -28.50 -1.49 2.42
C MET A 347 -27.99 -1.07 3.81
N PRO A 348 -28.17 -1.86 4.88
CA PRO A 348 -27.70 -1.47 6.21
C PRO A 348 -26.18 -1.32 6.28
N LEU A 349 -25.42 -2.05 5.45
CA LEU A 349 -23.96 -1.93 5.38
C LEU A 349 -23.54 -0.61 4.72
N TYR A 350 -24.17 -0.21 3.61
CA TYR A 350 -23.91 1.09 2.99
C TYR A 350 -24.25 2.25 3.90
N LEU A 351 -25.41 2.20 4.57
CA LEU A 351 -25.83 3.23 5.53
C LEU A 351 -24.86 3.34 6.69
N ARG A 352 -24.46 2.19 7.26
CA ARG A 352 -23.47 2.17 8.35
C ARG A 352 -22.11 2.70 7.89
N ALA A 353 -21.65 2.34 6.70
CA ALA A 353 -20.41 2.85 6.14
C ALA A 353 -20.47 4.38 5.93
N LEU A 354 -21.61 4.90 5.45
CA LEU A 354 -21.81 6.33 5.23
C LEU A 354 -21.74 7.12 6.54
N ASP A 355 -22.35 6.60 7.61
CA ASP A 355 -22.27 7.22 8.93
C ASP A 355 -20.84 7.26 9.46
N LEU A 356 -20.07 6.18 9.28
CA LEU A 356 -18.66 6.13 9.69
C LEU A 356 -17.80 7.13 8.91
N ILE A 357 -18.01 7.26 7.60
CA ILE A 357 -17.30 8.25 6.77
C ILE A 357 -17.65 9.67 7.21
N ARG A 358 -18.93 9.99 7.41
CA ARG A 358 -19.36 11.32 7.87
C ARG A 358 -18.76 11.67 9.23
N ASN A 359 -18.73 10.72 10.16
CA ASN A 359 -18.09 10.91 11.45
C ASN A 359 -16.57 11.13 11.34
N ALA A 360 -15.91 10.47 10.38
CA ALA A 360 -14.48 10.64 10.13
C ALA A 360 -14.15 11.99 9.48
N GLU A 361 -15.00 12.46 8.57
CA GLU A 361 -14.77 13.67 7.76
C GLU A 361 -15.34 14.94 8.40
N GLY A 362 -16.23 14.79 9.38
CA GLY A 362 -16.89 15.90 10.07
C GLY A 362 -17.81 16.66 9.12
N SER A 363 -17.53 17.95 8.94
CA SER A 363 -18.27 18.81 8.00
C SER A 363 -17.76 18.74 6.56
N ASN A 364 -16.65 18.03 6.31
CA ASN A 364 -16.11 17.89 4.96
C ASN A 364 -16.93 16.88 4.14
N ILE A 365 -16.97 17.10 2.83
CA ILE A 365 -17.59 16.20 1.86
C ILE A 365 -16.52 15.60 0.95
N SER A 366 -16.67 14.31 0.62
CA SER A 366 -15.73 13.58 -0.21
C SER A 366 -16.43 12.64 -1.19
N CYS A 367 -15.68 12.14 -2.17
CA CYS A 367 -16.18 11.18 -3.14
C CYS A 367 -16.62 9.85 -2.51
N LYS A 368 -16.08 9.49 -1.34
CA LYS A 368 -16.52 8.30 -0.59
C LYS A 368 -17.98 8.42 -0.16
N GLN A 369 -18.41 9.61 0.29
CA GLN A 369 -19.82 9.83 0.63
C GLN A 369 -20.71 9.67 -0.62
N VAL A 370 -20.28 10.21 -1.76
CA VAL A 370 -21.00 10.11 -3.04
C VAL A 370 -21.16 8.64 -3.46
N VAL A 371 -20.08 7.86 -3.43
CA VAL A 371 -20.09 6.42 -3.74
C VAL A 371 -21.09 5.67 -2.85
N LEU A 372 -21.08 5.93 -1.54
CA LEU A 372 -21.97 5.25 -0.59
C LEU A 372 -23.44 5.65 -0.76
N LEU A 373 -23.72 6.93 -1.03
CA LEU A 373 -25.08 7.41 -1.35
C LEU A 373 -25.65 6.70 -2.57
N ASN A 374 -24.86 6.59 -3.65
CA ASN A 374 -25.28 5.86 -4.84
C ASN A 374 -25.34 4.34 -4.61
N GLY A 375 -24.53 3.79 -3.70
CA GLY A 375 -24.63 2.38 -3.29
C GLY A 375 -26.00 2.04 -2.69
N VAL A 376 -26.54 2.93 -1.84
CA VAL A 376 -27.91 2.82 -1.33
C VAL A 376 -28.93 2.91 -2.47
N ALA A 377 -28.78 3.88 -3.37
CA ALA A 377 -29.68 4.02 -4.51
C ALA A 377 -29.70 2.77 -5.40
N SER A 378 -28.52 2.23 -5.71
CA SER A 378 -28.36 1.03 -6.55
C SER A 378 -28.97 -0.21 -5.90
N ALA A 379 -28.82 -0.37 -4.58
CA ALA A 379 -29.45 -1.46 -3.85
C ALA A 379 -31.00 -1.36 -3.89
N LEU A 380 -31.56 -0.15 -3.75
CA LEU A 380 -33.00 0.07 -3.85
C LEU A 380 -33.52 -0.15 -5.28
N VAL A 381 -32.78 0.31 -6.30
CA VAL A 381 -33.12 0.05 -7.73
C VAL A 381 -33.18 -1.45 -7.98
N GLY A 382 -32.14 -2.19 -7.58
CA GLY A 382 -32.09 -3.64 -7.73
C GLY A 382 -33.22 -4.36 -7.01
N GLN A 383 -33.58 -3.92 -5.79
CA GLN A 383 -34.69 -4.49 -5.03
C GLN A 383 -36.03 -4.38 -5.77
N VAL A 384 -36.31 -3.25 -6.42
CA VAL A 384 -37.55 -3.06 -7.20
C VAL A 384 -37.55 -3.85 -8.51
N GLN A 385 -36.37 -4.12 -9.07
CA GLN A 385 -36.23 -4.92 -10.30
C GLN A 385 -36.35 -6.43 -10.06
N LEU A 386 -36.23 -6.91 -8.81
CA LEU A 386 -36.42 -8.33 -8.50
C LEU A 386 -37.82 -8.83 -8.92
N PRO A 387 -37.96 -10.11 -9.32
CA PRO A 387 -39.26 -10.68 -9.64
C PRO A 387 -40.26 -10.55 -8.47
N PRO A 388 -41.57 -10.35 -8.71
CA PRO A 388 -42.56 -10.11 -7.66
C PRO A 388 -42.63 -11.18 -6.57
N LYS A 389 -42.31 -12.44 -6.90
CA LYS A 389 -42.26 -13.55 -5.92
C LYS A 389 -41.09 -13.44 -4.94
N SER A 390 -40.06 -12.71 -5.32
CA SER A 390 -38.84 -12.48 -4.54
C SER A 390 -38.86 -11.11 -3.84
N GLN A 391 -39.86 -10.28 -4.12
CA GLN A 391 -40.03 -8.99 -3.46
C GLN A 391 -40.71 -9.21 -2.09
N PRO A 392 -40.11 -8.75 -0.99
CA PRO A 392 -40.73 -8.85 0.33
C PRO A 392 -41.92 -7.90 0.54
N GLN A 393 -42.23 -7.04 -0.43
CA GLN A 393 -43.05 -5.84 -0.25
C GLN A 393 -44.31 -5.82 -1.14
N GLU A 394 -45.40 -5.28 -0.60
CA GLU A 394 -46.64 -5.02 -1.34
C GLU A 394 -46.46 -3.93 -2.44
N PRO A 395 -47.33 -3.87 -3.47
CA PRO A 395 -47.17 -2.94 -4.61
C PRO A 395 -47.07 -1.45 -4.24
N VAL A 396 -47.72 -1.04 -3.14
CA VAL A 396 -47.67 0.35 -2.64
C VAL A 396 -46.28 0.68 -2.07
N ALA A 397 -45.63 -0.29 -1.43
CA ALA A 397 -44.27 -0.14 -0.94
C ALA A 397 -43.25 -0.09 -2.10
N ALA A 398 -43.50 -0.79 -3.22
CA ALA A 398 -42.63 -0.69 -4.39
C ALA A 398 -42.55 0.73 -4.97
N ALA A 399 -43.68 1.46 -5.05
CA ALA A 399 -43.68 2.85 -5.53
C ALA A 399 -42.92 3.80 -4.58
N GLN A 400 -43.05 3.59 -3.27
CA GLN A 400 -42.29 4.34 -2.25
C GLN A 400 -40.79 4.04 -2.33
N THR A 401 -40.41 2.78 -2.56
CA THR A 401 -39.02 2.35 -2.74
C THR A 401 -38.39 2.97 -3.99
N VAL A 402 -39.13 3.03 -5.10
CA VAL A 402 -38.69 3.74 -6.33
C VAL A 402 -38.42 5.21 -6.06
N GLU A 403 -39.34 5.88 -5.36
CA GLU A 403 -39.19 7.30 -5.03
C GLU A 403 -38.01 7.54 -4.08
N SER A 404 -37.82 6.66 -3.10
CA SER A 404 -36.68 6.70 -2.19
C SER A 404 -35.36 6.51 -2.96
N ALA A 405 -35.29 5.53 -3.86
CA ALA A 405 -34.12 5.28 -4.70
C ALA A 405 -33.76 6.51 -5.55
N ARG A 406 -34.77 7.18 -6.11
CA ARG A 406 -34.60 8.42 -6.88
C ARG A 406 -33.97 9.51 -6.03
N GLN A 407 -34.46 9.72 -4.81
CA GLN A 407 -33.93 10.72 -3.88
C GLN A 407 -32.47 10.44 -3.50
N TRP A 408 -32.09 9.19 -3.27
CA TRP A 408 -30.70 8.82 -2.98
C TRP A 408 -29.78 9.07 -4.18
N ALA A 409 -30.20 8.71 -5.39
CA ALA A 409 -29.43 8.95 -6.61
C ALA A 409 -29.25 10.45 -6.89
N GLU A 410 -30.33 11.24 -6.78
CA GLU A 410 -30.29 12.69 -6.88
C GLU A 410 -29.37 13.31 -5.83
N LYS A 411 -29.45 12.82 -4.58
CA LYS A 411 -28.58 13.31 -3.50
C LYS A 411 -27.11 13.00 -3.75
N ALA A 412 -26.78 11.84 -4.32
CA ALA A 412 -25.41 11.50 -4.69
C ALA A 412 -24.85 12.50 -5.71
N ILE A 413 -25.62 12.81 -6.76
CA ILE A 413 -25.25 13.79 -7.80
C ILE A 413 -25.13 15.20 -7.21
N GLU A 414 -26.09 15.60 -6.36
CA GLU A 414 -26.08 16.90 -5.69
C GLU A 414 -24.84 17.08 -4.81
N VAL A 415 -24.51 16.09 -3.98
CA VAL A 415 -23.30 16.12 -3.14
C VAL A 415 -22.05 16.18 -4.02
N ALA A 416 -22.00 15.38 -5.08
CA ALA A 416 -20.87 15.39 -6.01
C ALA A 416 -20.66 16.76 -6.68
N ALA A 417 -21.73 17.51 -6.97
CA ALA A 417 -21.63 18.84 -7.58
C ALA A 417 -20.93 19.87 -6.69
N HIS A 418 -20.91 19.66 -5.37
CA HIS A 418 -20.24 20.53 -4.41
C HIS A 418 -18.76 20.16 -4.19
N ILE A 419 -18.28 19.04 -4.74
CA ILE A 419 -16.90 18.58 -4.58
C ILE A 419 -16.05 19.06 -5.76
N GLN A 420 -15.00 19.82 -5.45
CA GLN A 420 -14.05 20.36 -6.43
C GLN A 420 -12.68 19.68 -6.36
N PRO A 421 -11.87 19.71 -7.43
CA PRO A 421 -10.47 19.29 -7.36
C PRO A 421 -9.70 20.09 -6.29
N PRO A 422 -8.75 19.49 -5.56
CA PRO A 422 -8.19 18.14 -5.75
C PRO A 422 -8.96 17.02 -5.01
N VAL A 423 -10.02 17.33 -4.27
CA VAL A 423 -10.83 16.32 -3.55
C VAL A 423 -11.67 15.49 -4.52
N ARG A 424 -12.17 16.13 -5.59
CA ARG A 424 -12.87 15.44 -6.67
C ARG A 424 -11.90 14.54 -7.44
N ASP A 425 -12.22 13.26 -7.51
CA ASP A 425 -11.49 12.25 -8.26
C ASP A 425 -12.40 11.47 -9.22
N GLU A 426 -11.81 10.47 -9.88
CA GLU A 426 -12.51 9.59 -10.83
C GLU A 426 -13.67 8.83 -10.17
N GLU A 427 -13.61 8.53 -8.87
CA GLU A 427 -14.68 7.79 -8.16
C GLU A 427 -15.97 8.62 -8.10
N CYS A 428 -15.86 9.94 -7.82
CA CYS A 428 -17.00 10.86 -7.90
C CYS A 428 -17.62 10.86 -9.31
N ASP A 429 -16.79 10.94 -10.34
CA ASP A 429 -17.23 11.05 -11.73
C ASP A 429 -17.93 9.77 -12.20
N LEU A 430 -17.33 8.60 -11.95
CA LEU A 430 -17.93 7.29 -12.22
C LEU A 430 -19.26 7.15 -11.47
N THR A 431 -19.32 7.58 -10.21
CA THR A 431 -20.55 7.51 -9.44
C THR A 431 -21.66 8.40 -10.02
N CYS A 432 -21.33 9.58 -10.55
CA CYS A 432 -22.30 10.43 -11.23
C CYS A 432 -22.90 9.74 -12.46
N VAL A 433 -22.09 8.99 -13.23
CA VAL A 433 -22.57 8.17 -14.36
C VAL A 433 -23.57 7.12 -13.87
N VAL A 434 -23.20 6.34 -12.86
CA VAL A 434 -24.05 5.25 -12.32
C VAL A 434 -25.34 5.82 -11.72
N ALA A 435 -25.27 6.90 -10.93
CA ALA A 435 -26.45 7.53 -10.35
C ALA A 435 -27.40 8.07 -11.44
N THR A 436 -26.86 8.67 -12.50
CA THR A 436 -27.66 9.15 -13.64
C THR A 436 -28.30 8.00 -14.41
N TYR A 437 -27.58 6.88 -14.59
CA TYR A 437 -28.11 5.66 -15.18
C TYR A 437 -29.26 5.07 -14.33
N ASN A 438 -29.09 4.98 -13.01
CA ASN A 438 -30.12 4.53 -12.07
C ASN A 438 -31.40 5.38 -12.17
N LEU A 439 -31.27 6.71 -12.35
CA LEU A 439 -32.44 7.58 -12.59
C LEU A 439 -33.18 7.24 -13.89
N GLY A 440 -32.46 6.78 -14.92
CA GLY A 440 -33.06 6.26 -16.14
C GLY A 440 -33.86 4.98 -15.91
N GLU A 441 -33.31 4.03 -15.13
CA GLU A 441 -33.99 2.78 -14.79
C GLU A 441 -35.25 3.01 -13.95
N LEU A 442 -35.17 3.91 -12.97
CA LEU A 442 -36.32 4.32 -12.17
C LEU A 442 -37.40 5.00 -13.04
N ALA A 443 -37.01 5.79 -14.04
CA ALA A 443 -37.95 6.37 -15.00
C ALA A 443 -38.62 5.32 -15.91
N GLU A 444 -37.91 4.25 -16.30
CA GLU A 444 -38.52 3.09 -16.98
C GLU A 444 -39.57 2.42 -16.09
N LEU A 445 -39.25 2.16 -14.82
CA LEU A 445 -40.16 1.56 -13.84
C LEU A 445 -41.41 2.42 -13.61
N GLN A 446 -41.25 3.75 -13.62
CA GLN A 446 -42.36 4.71 -13.52
C GLN A 446 -43.16 4.89 -14.83
N LYS A 447 -42.84 4.16 -15.90
CA LYS A 447 -43.46 4.29 -17.23
C LYS A 447 -43.32 5.71 -17.82
N LYS A 448 -42.17 6.35 -17.60
CA LYS A 448 -41.82 7.69 -18.13
C LYS A 448 -40.70 7.58 -19.17
N PRO A 449 -40.98 7.07 -20.39
CA PRO A 449 -39.94 6.74 -21.37
C PRO A 449 -39.15 7.96 -21.87
N ALA A 450 -39.79 9.14 -21.96
CA ALA A 450 -39.10 10.39 -22.33
C ALA A 450 -38.03 10.78 -21.32
N VAL A 451 -38.35 10.69 -20.02
CA VAL A 451 -37.42 10.96 -18.92
C VAL A 451 -36.32 9.92 -18.89
N ALA A 452 -36.65 8.64 -19.06
CA ALA A 452 -35.66 7.56 -19.12
C ALA A 452 -34.65 7.78 -20.27
N LYS A 453 -35.14 8.09 -21.47
CA LYS A 453 -34.29 8.41 -22.63
C LYS A 453 -33.36 9.60 -22.35
N GLN A 454 -33.89 10.66 -21.72
CA GLN A 454 -33.08 11.80 -21.33
C GLN A 454 -31.95 11.39 -20.37
N ARG A 455 -32.29 10.70 -19.27
CA ARG A 455 -31.31 10.29 -18.26
C ARG A 455 -30.24 9.33 -18.80
N TYR A 456 -30.61 8.36 -19.65
CA TYR A 456 -29.61 7.50 -20.27
C TYR A 456 -28.70 8.24 -21.26
N THR A 457 -29.22 9.26 -21.95
CA THR A 457 -28.40 10.11 -22.83
C THR A 457 -27.38 10.90 -21.99
N GLU A 458 -27.84 11.53 -20.90
CA GLU A 458 -26.98 12.24 -19.94
C GLU A 458 -25.90 11.30 -19.35
N ALA A 459 -26.28 10.09 -18.91
CA ALA A 459 -25.35 9.10 -18.37
C ALA A 459 -24.27 8.70 -19.40
N LYS A 460 -24.66 8.49 -20.66
CA LYS A 460 -23.73 8.18 -21.75
C LYS A 460 -22.75 9.33 -22.00
N GLU A 461 -23.24 10.55 -22.07
CA GLU A 461 -22.38 11.74 -22.29
C GLU A 461 -21.37 11.94 -21.16
N LEU A 462 -21.81 11.74 -19.91
CA LEU A 462 -20.92 11.76 -18.74
C LEU A 462 -19.85 10.65 -18.84
N ALA A 463 -20.25 9.43 -19.20
CA ALA A 463 -19.33 8.30 -19.35
C ALA A 463 -18.30 8.53 -20.46
N ASP A 464 -18.74 9.04 -21.61
CA ASP A 464 -17.86 9.36 -22.75
C ASP A 464 -16.83 10.45 -22.36
N LYS A 465 -17.26 11.48 -21.62
CA LYS A 465 -16.39 12.57 -21.16
C LYS A 465 -15.24 12.08 -20.28
N ILE A 466 -15.50 11.11 -19.42
CA ILE A 466 -14.48 10.53 -18.51
C ILE A 466 -13.81 9.27 -19.08
N ARG A 467 -14.13 8.90 -20.33
CA ARG A 467 -13.62 7.70 -21.03
C ARG A 467 -13.98 6.38 -20.33
N TYR A 468 -15.09 6.36 -19.59
CA TYR A 468 -15.63 5.14 -18.96
C TYR A 468 -16.42 4.31 -19.99
N GLN A 469 -15.72 3.39 -20.66
CA GLN A 469 -16.27 2.62 -21.79
C GLN A 469 -17.47 1.75 -21.40
N GLU A 470 -17.39 1.05 -20.27
CA GLU A 470 -18.45 0.18 -19.78
C GLU A 470 -19.74 0.97 -19.52
N GLY A 471 -19.66 2.12 -18.83
CA GLY A 471 -20.82 2.99 -18.60
C GLY A 471 -21.45 3.52 -19.89
N SER A 472 -20.63 3.86 -20.88
CA SER A 472 -21.11 4.29 -22.20
C SER A 472 -21.84 3.16 -22.95
N LEU A 473 -21.30 1.94 -22.89
CA LEU A 473 -21.95 0.76 -23.48
C LEU A 473 -23.27 0.42 -22.79
N MET A 474 -23.31 0.39 -21.45
CA MET A 474 -24.52 0.14 -20.67
C MET A 474 -25.63 1.14 -21.01
N ALA A 475 -25.31 2.44 -21.03
CA ALA A 475 -26.27 3.49 -21.39
C ALA A 475 -26.76 3.37 -22.85
N LYS A 476 -25.88 2.99 -23.78
CA LYS A 476 -26.24 2.75 -25.19
C LYS A 476 -27.19 1.57 -25.35
N GLU A 477 -26.97 0.49 -24.61
CA GLU A 477 -27.86 -0.68 -24.61
C GLU A 477 -29.24 -0.34 -24.05
N ALA A 478 -29.30 0.44 -22.96
CA ALA A 478 -30.57 0.91 -22.40
C ALA A 478 -31.34 1.80 -23.38
N LEU A 479 -30.67 2.74 -24.07
CA LEU A 479 -31.27 3.58 -25.11
C LEU A 479 -31.82 2.74 -26.28
N LYS A 480 -31.10 1.69 -26.69
CA LYS A 480 -31.56 0.77 -27.74
C LYS A 480 -32.82 0.01 -27.31
N ARG A 481 -32.85 -0.47 -26.06
CA ARG A 481 -34.00 -1.17 -25.47
C ARG A 481 -35.25 -0.27 -25.41
N LEU A 482 -35.08 1.01 -25.07
CA LEU A 482 -36.17 1.98 -25.08
C LEU A 482 -36.74 2.26 -26.47
N GLY A 483 -35.90 2.24 -27.51
CA GLY A 483 -36.35 2.47 -28.89
C GLY A 483 -37.01 1.26 -29.56
N GLN A 484 -36.95 0.08 -28.93
CA GLN A 484 -37.58 -1.16 -29.41
C GLN A 484 -38.96 -1.43 -28.77
N LYS A 485 -39.28 -0.73 -27.68
CA LYS A 485 -40.61 -0.71 -27.05
C LYS A 485 -41.47 0.38 -27.68
#